data_AF-A0A2N2BTD7-F1
#
_entry.id   AF-A0A2N2BTD7-F1
#
_cell.length_a   1.000
_cell.length_b   1.000
_cell.length_c   1.000
_cell.angle_alpha   90.00
_cell.angle_beta   90.00
_cell.angle_gamma   90.00
#
_symmetry.space_group_name_H-M   'P 1'
#
loop_
_entity.id
_entity.type
_entity.pdbx_description
1 polymer ?
#
loop_
_entity_poly.entity_id
_entity_poly.type
_entity_poly.pdbx_seq_one_letter_code
_entity_poly.pdbx_strand_id
1 'polypeptide(L)'
;MEATNKFLENNKYYIRTVVVALLAFLGTYYALPARGLISMIPFLLVAVLFSVLIKIPIWQKAALFGLFALIFATVEIDYTHGIGFAALCILMVIFCSLAFYLLRKKKILPAIISILLISACAVPHAYFFGNIIKGLDADRILAEYIDERYTSEDTIISETYYDYKHGYYKANIYEKKRPTEIYSLTVINNYLYDSYRTYAEKQLMNRRMLDITSVLRDNFKSDKFEVIPLNISGYPFKSEITINDTNDYNSLMSFRIVISGQLDKDSFTDKAKRYYDTIMDNDIDFKKIVFVSKGTTNTTLRISVTTGPFMKDFPSLLKPPAIYGIDNRLFAYLNQS
;
A
#
# COMPACT_ATOMS: atom_id res chain seq x y z
N MET A 1 -26.20 22.81 -54.83
CA MET A 1 -25.68 21.42 -54.72
C MET A 1 -24.30 21.37 -54.06
N GLU A 2 -23.34 22.19 -54.46
CA GLU A 2 -21.97 22.20 -53.90
C GLU A 2 -21.91 22.62 -52.41
N ALA A 3 -22.65 23.67 -52.03
CA ALA A 3 -22.75 24.12 -50.64
C ALA A 3 -23.45 23.08 -49.73
N THR A 4 -24.46 22.39 -50.27
CA THR A 4 -25.22 21.35 -49.55
C THR A 4 -24.37 20.11 -49.31
N ASN A 5 -23.54 19.71 -50.28
CA ASN A 5 -22.59 18.61 -50.13
C ASN A 5 -21.47 18.93 -49.14
N LYS A 6 -20.93 20.16 -49.18
CA LYS A 6 -19.90 20.62 -48.23
C LYS A 6 -20.41 20.70 -46.79
N PHE A 7 -21.67 21.10 -46.60
CA PHE A 7 -22.35 21.08 -45.30
C PHE A 7 -22.54 19.66 -44.75
N LEU A 8 -22.96 18.72 -45.61
CA LEU A 8 -23.12 17.30 -45.26
C LEU A 8 -21.79 16.60 -44.92
N GLU A 9 -20.71 16.93 -45.64
CA GLU A 9 -19.37 16.39 -45.36
C GLU A 9 -18.80 16.95 -44.04
N ASN A 10 -18.98 18.25 -43.78
CA ASN A 10 -18.60 18.86 -42.51
C ASN A 10 -19.34 18.22 -41.33
N ASN A 11 -20.66 18.03 -41.43
CA ASN A 11 -21.45 17.39 -40.38
C ASN A 11 -20.99 15.95 -40.11
N LYS A 12 -20.70 15.17 -41.15
CA LYS A 12 -20.15 13.80 -40.99
C LYS A 12 -18.78 13.82 -40.31
N TYR A 13 -17.94 14.80 -40.62
CA TYR A 13 -16.64 14.95 -39.98
C TYR A 13 -16.78 15.32 -38.49
N TYR A 14 -17.64 16.29 -38.14
CA TYR A 14 -17.89 16.66 -36.74
C TYR A 14 -18.42 15.49 -35.92
N ILE A 15 -19.42 14.76 -36.42
CA ILE A 15 -19.97 13.58 -35.73
C ILE A 15 -18.87 12.55 -35.47
N ARG A 16 -18.02 12.26 -36.48
CA ARG A 16 -16.91 11.32 -36.30
C ARG A 16 -15.94 11.79 -35.21
N THR A 17 -15.59 13.07 -35.19
CA THR A 17 -14.70 13.65 -34.18
C THR A 17 -15.30 13.55 -32.78
N VAL A 18 -16.60 13.84 -32.61
CA VAL A 18 -17.30 13.68 -31.34
C VAL A 18 -17.27 12.22 -30.88
N VAL A 19 -17.53 11.26 -31.78
CA VAL A 19 -17.46 9.83 -31.44
C VAL A 19 -16.06 9.42 -31.00
N VAL A 20 -15.00 9.87 -31.69
CA VAL A 20 -13.62 9.59 -31.27
C VAL A 20 -13.31 10.25 -29.93
N ALA A 21 -13.77 11.47 -29.68
CA ALA A 21 -13.59 12.14 -28.40
C ALA A 21 -14.29 11.38 -27.26
N LEU A 22 -15.50 10.86 -27.48
CA LEU A 22 -16.20 10.01 -26.51
C LEU A 22 -15.46 8.70 -26.24
N LEU A 23 -14.93 8.05 -27.28
CA LEU A 23 -14.12 6.84 -27.12
C LEU A 23 -12.82 7.13 -26.35
N ALA A 24 -12.15 8.24 -26.64
CA ALA A 24 -10.96 8.67 -25.94
C ALA A 24 -11.26 8.97 -24.46
N PHE A 25 -12.33 9.70 -24.19
CA PHE A 25 -12.80 9.99 -22.84
C PHE A 25 -13.09 8.71 -22.05
N LEU A 26 -13.96 7.83 -22.57
CA LEU A 26 -14.34 6.60 -21.86
C LEU A 26 -13.13 5.67 -21.70
N GLY A 27 -12.35 5.50 -22.77
CA GLY A 27 -11.16 4.64 -22.77
C GLY A 27 -10.13 5.04 -21.71
N THR A 28 -9.82 6.34 -21.64
CA THR A 28 -8.82 6.86 -20.69
C THR A 28 -9.35 6.97 -19.27
N TYR A 29 -10.63 7.30 -19.09
CA TYR A 29 -11.27 7.37 -17.77
C TYR A 29 -11.31 6.01 -17.08
N TYR A 30 -11.76 4.96 -17.78
CA TYR A 30 -11.82 3.61 -17.21
C TYR A 30 -10.45 2.93 -17.09
N ALA A 31 -9.42 3.47 -17.72
CA ALA A 31 -8.04 3.03 -17.57
C ALA A 31 -7.35 3.64 -16.33
N LEU A 32 -8.03 4.45 -15.52
CA LEU A 32 -7.41 5.02 -14.33
C LEU A 32 -7.22 3.96 -13.22
N PRO A 33 -6.06 3.96 -12.52
CA PRO A 33 -5.79 3.01 -11.43
C PRO A 33 -6.78 3.11 -10.26
N ALA A 34 -7.35 4.29 -9.99
CA ALA A 34 -8.28 4.49 -8.88
C ALA A 34 -9.67 3.87 -9.11
N ARG A 35 -9.94 3.32 -10.30
CA ARG A 35 -11.24 2.73 -10.69
C ARG A 35 -11.35 1.23 -10.41
N GLY A 36 -10.45 0.70 -9.57
CA GLY A 36 -10.49 -0.66 -9.05
C GLY A 36 -9.38 -1.56 -9.58
N LEU A 37 -9.45 -2.82 -9.17
CA LEU A 37 -8.46 -3.89 -9.43
C LEU A 37 -8.08 -4.05 -10.90
N ILE A 38 -9.05 -3.73 -11.76
CA ILE A 38 -8.95 -3.77 -13.20
C ILE A 38 -9.31 -2.36 -13.68
N SER A 39 -8.37 -1.42 -13.60
CA SER A 39 -8.37 -0.36 -14.61
C SER A 39 -8.52 -1.06 -15.96
N MET A 40 -9.59 -0.76 -16.70
CA MET A 40 -10.06 -1.63 -17.76
C MET A 40 -9.18 -1.49 -19.00
N ILE A 41 -7.98 -2.08 -18.96
CA ILE A 41 -7.05 -2.24 -20.07
C ILE A 41 -7.78 -2.77 -21.33
N PRO A 42 -8.69 -3.77 -21.23
CA PRO A 42 -9.47 -4.20 -22.39
C PRO A 42 -10.32 -3.07 -22.95
N PHE A 43 -10.87 -2.20 -22.11
CA PHE A 43 -11.73 -1.10 -22.51
C PHE A 43 -10.94 0.01 -23.23
N LEU A 44 -9.75 0.39 -22.74
CA LEU A 44 -8.89 1.34 -23.45
C LEU A 44 -8.45 0.79 -24.80
N LEU A 45 -7.99 -0.46 -24.85
CA LEU A 45 -7.59 -1.11 -26.10
C LEU A 45 -8.75 -1.19 -27.10
N VAL A 46 -9.93 -1.59 -26.64
CA VAL A 46 -11.15 -1.66 -27.46
C VAL A 46 -11.56 -0.27 -27.95
N ALA A 47 -11.51 0.75 -27.10
CA ALA A 47 -11.80 2.13 -27.48
C ALA A 47 -10.83 2.64 -28.56
N VAL A 48 -9.53 2.36 -28.41
CA VAL A 48 -8.52 2.67 -29.42
C VAL A 48 -8.82 1.94 -30.72
N LEU A 49 -9.06 0.63 -30.69
CA LEU A 49 -9.38 -0.18 -31.88
C LEU A 49 -10.62 0.35 -32.62
N PHE A 50 -11.70 0.68 -31.90
CA PHE A 50 -12.88 1.31 -32.51
C PHE A 50 -12.56 2.69 -33.11
N SER A 51 -11.74 3.50 -32.43
CA SER A 51 -11.35 4.81 -32.95
C SER A 51 -10.54 4.71 -34.26
N VAL A 52 -9.75 3.65 -34.43
CA VAL A 52 -8.95 3.41 -35.65
C VAL A 52 -9.84 3.20 -36.87
N LEU A 53 -10.99 2.54 -36.71
CA LEU A 53 -11.97 2.30 -37.78
C LEU A 53 -12.63 3.59 -38.30
N ILE A 54 -12.67 4.64 -37.49
CA ILE A 54 -13.29 5.92 -37.85
C ILE A 54 -12.36 6.72 -38.76
N LYS A 55 -12.86 7.21 -39.90
CA LYS A 55 -12.07 7.98 -40.89
C LYS A 55 -11.85 9.43 -40.43
N ILE A 56 -10.80 9.64 -39.63
CA ILE A 56 -10.26 10.92 -39.14
C ILE A 56 -8.72 10.84 -39.21
N PRO A 57 -8.01 11.97 -39.42
CA PRO A 57 -6.55 12.02 -39.30
C PRO A 57 -6.02 11.40 -37.99
N ILE A 58 -4.98 10.57 -38.09
CA ILE A 58 -4.41 9.85 -36.94
C ILE A 58 -3.93 10.83 -35.85
N TRP A 59 -3.34 11.96 -36.24
CA TRP A 59 -2.84 12.96 -35.31
C TRP A 59 -3.96 13.52 -34.40
N GLN A 60 -5.18 13.66 -34.91
CA GLN A 60 -6.32 14.14 -34.11
C GLN A 60 -6.77 13.10 -33.10
N LYS A 61 -6.79 11.81 -33.49
CA LYS A 61 -7.09 10.71 -32.58
C LYS A 61 -6.05 10.64 -31.46
N ALA A 62 -4.77 10.68 -31.84
CA ALA A 62 -3.66 10.65 -30.90
C ALA A 62 -3.72 11.85 -29.93
N ALA A 63 -3.98 13.06 -30.44
CA ALA A 63 -4.13 14.24 -29.61
C ALA A 63 -5.30 14.12 -28.61
N LEU A 64 -6.45 13.59 -29.03
CA LEU A 64 -7.61 13.39 -28.15
C LEU A 64 -7.31 12.38 -27.03
N PHE A 65 -6.75 11.21 -27.38
CA PHE A 65 -6.37 10.20 -26.38
C PHE A 65 -5.28 10.70 -25.43
N GLY A 66 -4.26 11.40 -25.94
CA GLY A 66 -3.21 11.99 -25.11
C GLY A 66 -3.74 13.10 -24.19
N LEU A 67 -4.62 13.97 -24.68
CA LEU A 67 -5.21 15.06 -23.90
C LEU A 67 -6.08 14.53 -22.77
N PHE A 68 -7.01 13.60 -23.04
CA PHE A 68 -7.86 13.03 -22.00
C PHE A 68 -7.04 12.22 -20.99
N ALA A 69 -6.07 11.43 -21.47
CA ALA A 69 -5.16 10.69 -20.58
C ALA A 69 -4.40 11.64 -19.65
N LEU A 70 -3.90 12.78 -20.16
CA LEU A 70 -3.20 13.77 -19.34
C LEU A 70 -4.16 14.42 -18.33
N ILE A 71 -5.34 14.88 -18.77
CA ILE A 71 -6.34 15.52 -17.88
C ILE A 71 -6.70 14.59 -16.72
N PHE A 72 -6.99 13.33 -17.01
CA PHE A 72 -7.40 12.38 -15.98
C PHE A 72 -6.23 11.96 -15.09
N ALA A 73 -5.06 11.72 -15.69
CA ALA A 73 -3.90 11.37 -14.90
C ALA A 73 -3.46 12.52 -13.99
N THR A 74 -3.55 13.79 -14.39
CA THR A 74 -3.16 14.89 -13.50
C THR A 74 -4.08 15.08 -12.29
N VAL A 75 -5.27 14.47 -12.31
CA VAL A 75 -6.20 14.49 -11.15
C VAL A 75 -5.86 13.39 -10.14
N GLU A 76 -5.37 12.23 -10.58
CA GLU A 76 -5.23 11.03 -9.74
C GLU A 76 -3.78 10.53 -9.60
N ILE A 77 -2.87 10.97 -10.45
CA ILE A 77 -1.50 10.46 -10.63
C ILE A 77 -0.51 11.65 -10.63
N ASP A 78 0.70 11.43 -10.11
CA ASP A 78 1.79 12.42 -10.21
C ASP A 78 2.03 12.86 -11.65
N TYR A 79 2.27 14.16 -11.87
CA TYR A 79 2.42 14.78 -13.20
C TYR A 79 3.37 14.01 -14.15
N THR A 80 4.51 13.54 -13.63
CA THR A 80 5.51 12.76 -14.39
C THR A 80 4.94 11.46 -14.94
N HIS A 81 4.17 10.73 -14.13
CA HIS A 81 3.55 9.47 -14.52
C HIS A 81 2.33 9.73 -15.43
N GLY A 82 1.62 10.83 -15.24
CA GLY A 82 0.55 11.26 -16.14
C GLY A 82 1.02 11.57 -17.55
N ILE A 83 2.20 12.20 -17.70
CA ILE A 83 2.85 12.36 -19.02
C ILE A 83 3.17 10.98 -19.62
N GLY A 84 3.71 10.06 -18.82
CA GLY A 84 4.00 8.69 -19.27
C GLY A 84 2.76 7.97 -19.79
N PHE A 85 1.63 8.08 -19.08
CA PHE A 85 0.36 7.49 -19.51
C PHE A 85 -0.20 8.15 -20.78
N ALA A 86 -0.13 9.48 -20.89
CA ALA A 86 -0.54 10.18 -22.11
C ALA A 86 0.30 9.78 -23.33
N ALA A 87 1.61 9.64 -23.16
CA ALA A 87 2.50 9.14 -24.21
C ALA A 87 2.15 7.71 -24.63
N LEU A 88 1.82 6.84 -23.67
CA LEU A 88 1.37 5.48 -23.93
C LEU A 88 0.07 5.45 -24.74
N CYS A 89 -0.92 6.28 -24.40
CA CYS A 89 -2.18 6.38 -25.14
C CYS A 89 -1.96 6.87 -26.59
N ILE A 90 -1.06 7.85 -26.79
CA ILE A 90 -0.66 8.33 -28.12
C ILE A 90 -0.01 7.19 -28.93
N LEU A 91 0.95 6.48 -28.35
CA LEU A 91 1.65 5.38 -29.01
C LEU A 91 0.70 4.24 -29.36
N MET A 92 -0.26 3.91 -28.49
CA MET A 92 -1.30 2.92 -28.79
C MET A 92 -2.10 3.28 -30.03
N VAL A 93 -2.55 4.53 -30.14
CA VAL A 93 -3.33 4.97 -31.31
C VAL A 93 -2.50 4.87 -32.59
N ILE A 94 -1.22 5.25 -32.54
CA ILE A 94 -0.30 5.18 -33.68
C ILE A 94 -0.06 3.72 -34.09
N PHE A 95 0.29 2.85 -33.14
CA PHE A 95 0.57 1.45 -33.41
C PHE A 95 -0.67 0.68 -33.87
N CYS A 96 -1.84 0.92 -33.28
CA CYS A 96 -3.10 0.31 -33.75
C CYS A 96 -3.47 0.80 -35.15
N SER A 97 -3.26 2.09 -35.46
CA SER A 97 -3.48 2.64 -36.81
C SER A 97 -2.53 2.02 -37.84
N LEU A 98 -1.26 1.85 -37.48
CA LEU A 98 -0.25 1.22 -38.32
C LEU A 98 -0.55 -0.26 -38.55
N ALA A 99 -0.93 -0.99 -37.49
CA ALA A 99 -1.37 -2.38 -37.58
C ALA A 99 -2.57 -2.53 -38.53
N PHE A 100 -3.58 -1.66 -38.42
CA PHE A 100 -4.73 -1.69 -39.32
C PHE A 100 -4.35 -1.39 -40.78
N TYR A 101 -3.42 -0.46 -41.01
CA TYR A 101 -2.89 -0.18 -42.34
C TYR A 101 -2.13 -1.38 -42.93
N LEU A 102 -1.32 -2.07 -42.12
CA LEU A 102 -0.58 -3.26 -42.53
C LEU A 102 -1.50 -4.45 -42.85
N LEU A 103 -2.56 -4.65 -42.05
CA LEU A 103 -3.56 -5.70 -42.29
C LEU A 103 -4.26 -5.56 -43.64
N ARG A 104 -4.45 -4.33 -44.15
CA ARG A 104 -5.04 -4.09 -45.47
C ARG A 104 -4.19 -4.61 -46.63
N LYS A 105 -2.88 -4.84 -46.43
CA LYS A 105 -1.98 -5.33 -47.49
C LYS A 105 -2.18 -6.83 -47.80
N LYS A 106 -2.98 -7.56 -47.01
CA LYS A 106 -3.33 -8.99 -47.21
C LYS A 106 -2.12 -9.92 -47.44
N LYS A 107 -1.00 -9.64 -46.78
CA LYS A 107 0.22 -10.47 -46.81
C LYS A 107 0.52 -11.00 -45.42
N ILE A 108 1.12 -12.19 -45.34
CA ILE A 108 1.43 -12.90 -44.07
C ILE A 108 2.38 -12.06 -43.20
N LEU A 109 3.48 -11.55 -43.76
CA LEU A 109 4.46 -10.76 -43.02
C LEU A 109 3.86 -9.48 -42.37
N PRO A 110 3.08 -8.64 -43.09
CA PRO A 110 2.32 -7.55 -42.48
C PRO A 110 1.34 -7.97 -41.39
N ALA A 111 0.71 -9.15 -41.51
CA ALA A 111 -0.18 -9.66 -40.47
C ALA A 111 0.59 -9.98 -39.17
N ILE A 112 1.75 -10.64 -39.28
CA ILE A 112 2.64 -10.92 -38.14
C ILE A 112 3.08 -9.61 -37.46
N ILE A 113 3.55 -8.64 -38.24
CA ILE A 113 3.97 -7.32 -37.72
C ILE A 113 2.81 -6.60 -37.01
N SER A 114 1.59 -6.72 -37.54
CA SER A 114 0.41 -6.10 -36.93
C SER A 114 0.09 -6.70 -35.55
N ILE A 115 0.22 -8.01 -35.40
CA ILE A 115 0.04 -8.69 -34.11
C ILE A 115 1.12 -8.23 -33.14
N LEU A 116 2.39 -8.17 -33.56
CA LEU A 116 3.50 -7.70 -32.72
C LEU A 116 3.30 -6.25 -32.24
N LEU A 117 2.81 -5.35 -33.09
CA LEU A 117 2.53 -3.97 -32.72
C LEU A 117 1.44 -3.85 -31.66
N ILE A 118 0.37 -4.63 -31.78
CA ILE A 118 -0.72 -4.66 -30.78
C ILE A 118 -0.22 -5.27 -29.47
N SER A 119 0.55 -6.35 -29.53
CA SER A 119 1.14 -6.98 -28.33
C SER A 119 2.14 -6.07 -27.63
N ALA A 120 2.97 -5.32 -28.38
CA ALA A 120 3.91 -4.35 -27.82
C ALA A 120 3.19 -3.22 -27.07
N CYS A 121 1.98 -2.85 -27.50
CA CYS A 121 1.16 -1.89 -26.77
C CYS A 121 0.80 -2.42 -25.37
N ALA A 122 0.54 -3.73 -25.21
CA ALA A 122 0.09 -4.30 -23.94
C ALA A 122 1.19 -4.34 -22.85
N VAL A 123 2.47 -4.40 -23.23
CA VAL A 123 3.57 -4.62 -22.26
C VAL A 123 3.71 -3.50 -21.22
N PRO A 124 3.78 -2.21 -21.58
CA PRO A 124 3.94 -1.16 -20.58
C PRO A 124 2.67 -0.95 -19.74
N HIS A 125 1.52 -1.51 -20.13
CA HIS A 125 0.31 -1.44 -19.29
C HIS A 125 0.50 -2.20 -17.98
N ALA A 126 1.20 -3.33 -18.00
CA ALA A 126 1.46 -4.09 -16.77
C ALA A 126 2.25 -3.27 -15.74
N TYR A 127 3.03 -2.27 -16.19
CA TYR A 127 3.75 -1.35 -15.33
C TYR A 127 2.84 -0.26 -14.74
N PHE A 128 1.99 0.37 -15.55
CA PHE A 128 1.12 1.46 -15.08
C PHE A 128 -0.12 0.96 -14.31
N PHE A 129 -0.59 -0.25 -14.60
CA PHE A 129 -1.90 -0.75 -14.19
C PHE A 129 -1.84 -2.09 -13.47
N GLY A 130 -0.66 -2.67 -13.34
CA GLY A 130 -0.47 -3.98 -12.73
C GLY A 130 -0.88 -5.14 -13.64
N ASN A 131 -0.72 -6.35 -13.12
CA ASN A 131 -1.07 -7.60 -13.79
C ASN A 131 -2.41 -8.13 -13.28
N ILE A 132 -3.37 -8.39 -14.17
CA ILE A 132 -4.72 -8.86 -13.81
C ILE A 132 -4.69 -10.12 -12.92
N ILE A 133 -3.84 -11.10 -13.22
CA ILE A 133 -3.76 -12.35 -12.44
C ILE A 133 -3.29 -12.06 -11.01
N LYS A 134 -2.23 -11.25 -10.87
CA LYS A 134 -1.72 -10.85 -9.55
C LYS A 134 -2.73 -10.00 -8.78
N GLY A 135 -3.49 -9.17 -9.50
CA GLY A 135 -4.57 -8.38 -8.92
C GLY A 135 -5.65 -9.28 -8.32
N LEU A 136 -6.14 -10.26 -9.07
CA LEU A 136 -7.17 -11.21 -8.60
C LEU A 136 -6.69 -12.02 -7.40
N ASP A 137 -5.43 -12.46 -7.42
CA ASP A 137 -4.84 -13.15 -6.26
C ASP A 137 -4.77 -12.24 -5.03
N ALA A 138 -4.34 -10.98 -5.20
CA ALA A 138 -4.28 -10.01 -4.12
C ALA A 138 -5.67 -9.65 -3.57
N ASP A 139 -6.68 -9.53 -4.44
CA ASP A 139 -8.06 -9.26 -4.06
C ASP A 139 -8.63 -10.38 -3.20
N ARG A 140 -8.39 -11.64 -3.59
CA ARG A 140 -8.81 -12.80 -2.81
C ARG A 140 -8.14 -12.82 -1.43
N ILE A 141 -6.84 -12.55 -1.35
CA ILE A 141 -6.10 -12.49 -0.09
C ILE A 141 -6.66 -11.38 0.81
N LEU A 142 -6.94 -10.21 0.24
CA LEU A 142 -7.51 -9.08 0.97
C LEU A 142 -8.93 -9.39 1.45
N ALA A 143 -9.80 -9.91 0.59
CA ALA A 143 -11.17 -10.27 0.93
C ALA A 143 -11.21 -11.29 2.08
N GLU A 144 -10.42 -12.37 2.00
CA GLU A 144 -10.34 -13.38 3.07
C GLU A 144 -9.85 -12.77 4.39
N TYR A 145 -8.83 -11.89 4.33
CA TYR A 145 -8.30 -11.22 5.52
C TYR A 145 -9.31 -10.23 6.14
N ILE A 146 -10.03 -9.49 5.29
CA ILE A 146 -11.02 -8.49 5.70
C ILE A 146 -12.21 -9.18 6.37
N ASP A 147 -12.74 -10.23 5.74
CA ASP A 147 -13.85 -11.02 6.29
C ASP A 147 -13.49 -11.67 7.64
N GLU A 148 -12.22 -12.02 7.85
CA GLU A 148 -11.75 -12.58 9.11
C GLU A 148 -11.61 -11.53 10.22
N ARG A 149 -11.20 -10.28 9.91
CA ARG A 149 -10.72 -9.31 10.93
C ARG A 149 -11.44 -7.99 11.02
N TYR A 150 -12.25 -7.65 10.03
CA TYR A 150 -12.94 -6.36 9.94
C TYR A 150 -14.41 -6.57 9.63
N THR A 151 -15.15 -7.13 10.60
CA THR A 151 -16.58 -7.41 10.46
C THR A 151 -17.47 -6.25 10.91
N SER A 152 -16.90 -5.26 11.60
CA SER A 152 -17.62 -4.10 12.14
C SER A 152 -18.07 -3.13 11.04
N GLU A 153 -19.32 -2.65 11.17
CA GLU A 153 -19.90 -1.61 10.32
C GLU A 153 -19.24 -0.22 10.51
N ASP A 154 -18.45 -0.04 11.57
CA ASP A 154 -17.73 1.21 11.85
C ASP A 154 -16.45 1.35 10.99
N THR A 155 -16.01 0.27 10.35
CA THR A 155 -14.82 0.24 9.49
C THR A 155 -15.23 0.29 8.03
N ILE A 156 -14.67 1.22 7.26
CA ILE A 156 -14.89 1.33 5.81
C ILE A 156 -13.62 0.92 5.10
N ILE A 157 -13.76 -0.01 4.16
CA ILE A 157 -12.66 -0.52 3.35
C ILE A 157 -12.98 -0.28 1.89
N SER A 158 -12.04 0.33 1.15
CA SER A 158 -12.19 0.55 -0.29
C SER A 158 -12.01 -0.76 -1.06
N GLU A 159 -12.46 -0.77 -2.31
CA GLU A 159 -12.05 -1.82 -3.25
C GLU A 159 -10.52 -1.88 -3.37
N THR A 160 -10.01 -3.05 -3.71
CA THR A 160 -8.60 -3.27 -3.98
C THR A 160 -8.20 -2.56 -5.28
N TYR A 161 -7.05 -1.88 -5.27
CA TYR A 161 -6.52 -1.18 -6.44
C TYR A 161 -4.99 -1.32 -6.53
N TYR A 162 -4.44 -1.01 -7.71
CA TYR A 162 -3.00 -1.07 -7.96
C TYR A 162 -2.32 0.26 -7.62
N ASP A 163 -1.33 0.22 -6.72
CA ASP A 163 -0.44 1.34 -6.44
C ASP A 163 0.73 1.32 -7.43
N TYR A 164 0.62 2.10 -8.50
CA TYR A 164 1.64 2.17 -9.55
C TYR A 164 3.00 2.70 -9.06
N LYS A 165 3.00 3.52 -7.99
CA LYS A 165 4.23 4.14 -7.47
C LYS A 165 5.12 3.12 -6.79
N HIS A 166 4.50 2.17 -6.09
CA HIS A 166 5.21 1.15 -5.33
C HIS A 166 5.14 -0.25 -5.94
N GLY A 167 4.26 -0.47 -6.92
CA GLY A 167 4.16 -1.70 -7.69
C GLY A 167 3.42 -2.84 -6.97
N TYR A 168 2.53 -2.53 -6.03
CA TYR A 168 1.76 -3.50 -5.24
C TYR A 168 0.25 -3.22 -5.27
N TYR A 169 -0.54 -4.18 -4.77
CA TYR A 169 -1.99 -4.02 -4.64
C TYR A 169 -2.34 -3.63 -3.22
N LYS A 170 -3.30 -2.73 -3.04
CA LYS A 170 -3.76 -2.32 -1.72
C LYS A 170 -5.25 -1.96 -1.70
N ALA A 171 -5.82 -1.98 -0.51
CA ALA A 171 -7.09 -1.38 -0.18
C ALA A 171 -6.88 -0.32 0.90
N ASN A 172 -7.67 0.75 0.87
CA ASN A 172 -7.67 1.75 1.92
C ASN A 172 -8.66 1.34 3.01
N ILE A 173 -8.30 1.54 4.27
CA ILE A 173 -9.11 1.23 5.44
C ILE A 173 -9.13 2.45 6.36
N TYR A 174 -10.32 2.81 6.84
CA TYR A 174 -10.51 3.93 7.75
C TYR A 174 -11.79 3.76 8.55
N GLU A 175 -11.91 4.50 9.66
CA GLU A 175 -13.13 4.50 10.46
C GLU A 175 -14.15 5.50 9.95
N LYS A 176 -15.43 5.11 9.98
CA LYS A 176 -16.55 5.97 9.60
C LYS A 176 -16.58 7.30 10.37
N LYS A 177 -16.14 7.28 11.64
CA LYS A 177 -16.05 8.46 12.51
C LYS A 177 -14.79 9.31 12.27
N ARG A 178 -13.78 8.78 11.55
CA ARG A 178 -12.49 9.43 11.27
C ARG A 178 -12.09 9.26 9.79
N PRO A 179 -12.85 9.83 8.83
CA PRO A 179 -12.64 9.60 7.40
C PRO A 179 -11.33 10.20 6.86
N THR A 180 -10.66 11.06 7.61
CA THR A 180 -9.39 11.68 7.21
C THR A 180 -8.17 10.83 7.56
N GLU A 181 -8.31 9.86 8.46
CA GLU A 181 -7.22 8.95 8.87
C GLU A 181 -7.28 7.68 8.02
N ILE A 182 -6.68 7.75 6.83
CA ILE A 182 -6.68 6.66 5.85
C ILE A 182 -5.43 5.81 6.02
N TYR A 183 -5.64 4.52 6.28
CA TYR A 183 -4.59 3.51 6.37
C TYR A 183 -4.70 2.55 5.17
N SER A 184 -3.70 1.68 5.01
CA SER A 184 -3.61 0.74 3.89
C SER A 184 -3.48 -0.71 4.34
N LEU A 185 -4.22 -1.58 3.68
CA LEU A 185 -4.03 -3.03 3.63
C LEU A 185 -3.32 -3.36 2.32
N THR A 186 -2.08 -3.82 2.39
CA THR A 186 -1.20 -3.94 1.21
C THR A 186 -0.75 -5.38 1.01
N VAL A 187 -0.79 -5.88 -0.23
CA VAL A 187 -0.30 -7.21 -0.61
C VAL A 187 0.98 -7.08 -1.45
N ILE A 188 2.09 -7.60 -0.92
CA ILE A 188 3.40 -7.63 -1.58
C ILE A 188 3.88 -9.07 -1.61
N ASN A 189 4.07 -9.65 -2.81
CA ASN A 189 4.56 -11.03 -2.98
C ASN A 189 3.79 -12.07 -2.14
N ASN A 190 2.46 -11.97 -2.11
CA ASN A 190 1.56 -12.80 -1.29
C ASN A 190 1.66 -12.60 0.23
N TYR A 191 2.38 -11.58 0.70
CA TYR A 191 2.37 -11.17 2.10
C TYR A 191 1.47 -9.95 2.28
N LEU A 192 0.58 -10.02 3.27
CA LEU A 192 -0.32 -8.93 3.63
C LEU A 192 0.28 -8.10 4.75
N TYR A 193 0.25 -6.78 4.57
CA TYR A 193 0.69 -5.77 5.52
C TYR A 193 -0.49 -4.88 5.89
N ASP A 194 -0.72 -4.74 7.19
CA ASP A 194 -1.87 -4.05 7.76
C ASP A 194 -1.41 -2.87 8.63
N SER A 195 -1.44 -1.68 8.05
CA SER A 195 -1.06 -0.45 8.76
C SER A 195 -2.14 0.01 9.75
N TYR A 196 -3.42 -0.27 9.46
CA TYR A 196 -4.52 0.07 10.37
C TYR A 196 -4.43 -0.74 11.66
N ARG A 197 -4.15 -2.04 11.57
CA ARG A 197 -3.89 -2.88 12.75
C ARG A 197 -2.78 -2.29 13.63
N THR A 198 -1.68 -1.87 13.01
CA THR A 198 -0.54 -1.30 13.76
C THR A 198 -0.97 -0.02 14.48
N TYR A 199 -1.78 0.81 13.84
CA TYR A 199 -2.36 1.99 14.46
C TYR A 199 -3.33 1.63 15.59
N ALA A 200 -4.25 0.69 15.36
CA ALA A 200 -5.26 0.29 16.32
C ALA A 200 -4.64 -0.32 17.57
N GLU A 201 -3.67 -1.23 17.41
CA GLU A 201 -2.90 -1.80 18.52
C GLU A 201 -2.22 -0.69 19.34
N LYS A 202 -1.60 0.31 18.69
CA LYS A 202 -0.99 1.45 19.41
C LYS A 202 -2.01 2.25 20.23
N GLN A 203 -3.21 2.48 19.69
CA GLN A 203 -4.27 3.21 20.40
C GLN A 203 -4.75 2.41 21.62
N LEU A 204 -5.04 1.12 21.44
CA LEU A 204 -5.49 0.23 22.53
C LEU A 204 -4.43 0.08 23.63
N MET A 205 -3.14 0.07 23.25
CA MET A 205 -2.03 -0.07 24.18
C MET A 205 -1.61 1.23 24.86
N ASN A 206 -2.12 2.38 24.42
CA ASN A 206 -1.65 3.70 24.87
C ASN A 206 -1.79 3.88 26.39
N ARG A 207 -2.93 3.48 26.95
CA ARG A 207 -3.18 3.57 28.40
C ARG A 207 -2.13 2.76 29.18
N ARG A 208 -1.92 1.49 28.81
CA ARG A 208 -0.97 0.61 29.50
C ARG A 208 0.48 1.07 29.32
N MET A 209 0.83 1.60 28.14
CA MET A 209 2.11 2.25 27.89
C MET A 209 2.34 3.44 28.85
N LEU A 210 1.32 4.27 29.06
CA LEU A 210 1.38 5.39 30.00
C LEU A 210 1.52 4.91 31.44
N ASP A 211 0.82 3.85 31.85
CA ASP A 211 0.94 3.26 33.18
C ASP A 211 2.39 2.78 33.45
N ILE A 212 2.97 2.00 32.52
CA ILE A 212 4.37 1.57 32.59
C ILE A 212 5.30 2.78 32.67
N THR A 213 5.06 3.78 31.83
CA THR A 213 5.89 4.98 31.78
C THR A 213 5.83 5.75 33.10
N SER A 214 4.64 5.93 33.67
CA SER A 214 4.45 6.64 34.94
C SER A 214 5.20 5.94 36.08
N VAL A 215 4.96 4.64 36.26
CA VAL A 215 5.59 3.85 37.33
C VAL A 215 7.11 3.88 37.24
N LEU A 216 7.67 3.77 36.04
CA LEU A 216 9.12 3.88 35.85
C LEU A 216 9.62 5.32 36.06
N ARG A 217 8.87 6.34 35.67
CA ARG A 217 9.27 7.74 35.89
C ARG A 217 9.27 8.11 37.37
N ASP A 218 8.31 7.60 38.14
CA ASP A 218 8.20 7.84 39.57
C ASP A 218 9.38 7.25 40.36
N ASN A 219 9.83 6.05 39.96
CA ASN A 219 10.93 5.32 40.59
C ASN A 219 12.33 5.67 40.04
N PHE A 220 12.43 6.11 38.78
CA PHE A 220 13.68 6.39 38.08
C PHE A 220 13.70 7.78 37.45
N LYS A 221 13.44 8.82 38.26
CA LYS A 221 13.27 10.22 37.81
C LYS A 221 14.39 10.76 36.92
N SER A 222 15.64 10.39 37.19
CA SER A 222 16.83 10.85 36.47
C SER A 222 17.15 10.04 35.20
N ASP A 223 16.52 8.88 35.03
CA ASP A 223 16.83 8.00 33.91
C ASP A 223 16.16 8.48 32.62
N LYS A 224 16.83 8.26 31.49
CA LYS A 224 16.27 8.52 30.17
C LYS A 224 15.84 7.20 29.54
N PHE A 225 14.54 6.99 29.40
CA PHE A 225 13.98 5.84 28.72
C PHE A 225 12.72 6.20 27.94
N GLU A 226 12.37 5.34 26.99
CA GLU A 226 11.15 5.42 26.19
C GLU A 226 10.44 4.05 26.21
N VAL A 227 9.12 4.06 26.40
CA VAL A 227 8.27 2.87 26.34
C VAL A 227 7.51 2.90 25.02
N ILE A 228 7.64 1.85 24.22
CA ILE A 228 7.09 1.77 22.86
C ILE A 228 6.19 0.52 22.79
N PRO A 229 4.92 0.65 22.36
CA PRO A 229 4.06 -0.51 22.10
C PRO A 229 4.63 -1.34 20.94
N LEU A 230 4.68 -2.66 21.10
CA LEU A 230 5.12 -3.57 20.03
C LEU A 230 3.95 -4.21 19.31
N ASN A 231 3.12 -4.97 20.03
CA ASN A 231 1.95 -5.62 19.49
C ASN A 231 1.02 -6.17 20.58
N ILE A 232 -0.17 -6.58 20.17
CA ILE A 232 -1.10 -7.38 20.96
C ILE A 232 -1.09 -8.81 20.42
N SER A 233 -0.90 -9.80 21.29
CA SER A 233 -0.83 -11.19 20.86
C SER A 233 -2.20 -11.88 20.85
N GLY A 234 -2.82 -11.91 19.68
CA GLY A 234 -4.13 -12.53 19.51
C GLY A 234 -5.25 -11.64 20.03
N TYR A 235 -6.43 -11.87 19.47
CA TYR A 235 -7.63 -11.11 19.74
C TYR A 235 -8.71 -12.10 20.22
N PRO A 236 -9.19 -11.99 21.47
CA PRO A 236 -9.99 -13.04 22.09
C PRO A 236 -11.38 -13.20 21.47
N PHE A 237 -11.90 -12.20 20.75
CA PHE A 237 -13.19 -12.25 20.07
C PHE A 237 -13.01 -12.01 18.56
N LYS A 238 -13.38 -13.03 17.76
CA LYS A 238 -13.47 -12.98 16.29
C LYS A 238 -12.24 -12.47 15.52
N SER A 239 -11.04 -12.45 16.11
CA SER A 239 -9.87 -11.84 15.46
C SER A 239 -10.06 -10.37 15.05
N GLU A 240 -11.08 -9.68 15.60
CA GLU A 240 -11.48 -8.36 15.14
C GLU A 240 -10.53 -7.28 15.69
N ILE A 241 -10.21 -6.31 14.84
CA ILE A 241 -9.26 -5.25 15.16
C ILE A 241 -9.98 -3.91 15.04
N THR A 242 -10.32 -3.30 16.18
CA THR A 242 -10.97 -1.99 16.23
C THR A 242 -10.46 -1.18 17.42
N ILE A 243 -10.35 0.15 17.24
CA ILE A 243 -9.92 1.04 18.35
C ILE A 243 -10.98 1.17 19.45
N ASN A 244 -12.23 0.83 19.12
CA ASN A 244 -13.36 0.88 20.05
C ASN A 244 -13.48 -0.40 20.86
N ASP A 245 -12.52 -1.32 20.73
CA ASP A 245 -12.55 -2.55 21.48
C ASP A 245 -12.39 -2.24 22.99
N THR A 246 -13.32 -2.78 23.77
CA THR A 246 -13.37 -2.62 25.24
C THR A 246 -12.81 -3.81 25.98
N ASN A 247 -12.36 -4.85 25.25
CA ASN A 247 -11.76 -6.04 25.81
C ASN A 247 -10.46 -5.72 26.55
N ASP A 248 -10.20 -6.49 27.61
CA ASP A 248 -8.94 -6.40 28.32
C ASP A 248 -7.85 -7.19 27.58
N TYR A 249 -6.91 -6.46 26.98
CA TYR A 249 -5.73 -7.01 26.32
C TYR A 249 -4.47 -6.98 27.17
N ASN A 250 -4.50 -6.50 28.41
CA ASN A 250 -3.30 -6.14 29.16
C ASN A 250 -2.28 -7.28 29.21
N SER A 251 -2.70 -8.50 29.55
CA SER A 251 -1.86 -9.70 29.59
C SER A 251 -1.39 -10.21 28.22
N LEU A 252 -1.90 -9.65 27.12
CA LEU A 252 -1.55 -9.96 25.72
C LEU A 252 -0.65 -8.88 25.10
N MET A 253 -0.49 -7.72 25.74
CA MET A 253 0.28 -6.58 25.24
C MET A 253 1.79 -6.81 25.39
N SER A 254 2.55 -6.50 24.33
CA SER A 254 4.00 -6.52 24.36
C SER A 254 4.59 -5.13 24.21
N PHE A 255 5.60 -4.78 25.01
CA PHE A 255 6.24 -3.47 25.00
C PHE A 255 7.74 -3.57 24.75
N ARG A 256 8.33 -2.49 24.26
CA ARG A 256 9.78 -2.27 24.20
C ARG A 256 10.13 -1.11 25.10
N ILE A 257 11.14 -1.30 25.94
CA ILE A 257 11.69 -0.22 26.76
C ILE A 257 13.10 0.08 26.25
N VAL A 258 13.28 1.26 25.69
CA VAL A 258 14.57 1.75 25.20
C VAL A 258 15.24 2.54 26.30
N ILE A 259 16.32 2.00 26.85
CA ILE A 259 17.14 2.66 27.88
C ILE A 259 18.20 3.48 27.16
N SER A 260 18.22 4.78 27.41
CA SER A 260 19.17 5.70 26.78
C SER A 260 20.54 5.64 27.47
N GLY A 261 21.59 5.77 26.67
CA GLY A 261 22.97 5.76 27.14
C GLY A 261 23.77 4.61 26.55
N GLN A 262 25.08 4.65 26.76
CA GLN A 262 25.95 3.51 26.50
C GLN A 262 26.15 2.76 27.81
N LEU A 263 25.70 1.50 27.86
CA LEU A 263 25.80 0.65 29.05
C LEU A 263 26.66 -0.56 28.72
N ASP A 264 27.48 -1.00 29.68
CA ASP A 264 28.05 -2.33 29.66
C ASP A 264 26.96 -3.38 29.97
N LYS A 265 27.31 -4.66 29.82
CA LYS A 265 26.35 -5.77 29.96
C LYS A 265 25.77 -5.87 31.36
N ASP A 266 26.58 -5.65 32.39
CA ASP A 266 26.17 -5.84 33.78
C ASP A 266 25.27 -4.68 34.20
N SER A 267 25.69 -3.44 33.91
CA SER A 267 24.87 -2.23 34.13
C SER A 267 23.53 -2.28 33.39
N PHE A 268 23.50 -2.79 32.16
CA PHE A 268 22.26 -2.96 31.41
C PHE A 268 21.35 -4.02 32.03
N THR A 269 21.92 -5.15 32.44
CA THR A 269 21.17 -6.26 33.04
C THR A 269 20.55 -5.84 34.38
N ASP A 270 21.32 -5.18 35.24
CA ASP A 270 20.86 -4.67 36.52
C ASP A 270 19.75 -3.62 36.34
N LYS A 271 19.94 -2.68 35.38
CA LYS A 271 18.93 -1.66 35.11
C LYS A 271 17.64 -2.24 34.53
N ALA A 272 17.75 -3.15 33.57
CA ALA A 272 16.59 -3.85 33.01
C ALA A 272 15.85 -4.69 34.06
N LYS A 273 16.58 -5.33 34.99
CA LYS A 273 15.99 -6.07 36.10
C LYS A 273 15.24 -5.14 37.05
N ARG A 274 15.84 -4.03 37.46
CA ARG A 274 15.17 -3.03 38.31
C ARG A 274 13.89 -2.51 37.67
N TYR A 275 13.90 -2.21 36.37
CA TYR A 275 12.70 -1.77 35.67
C TYR A 275 11.63 -2.86 35.63
N TYR A 276 12.02 -4.11 35.35
CA TYR A 276 11.10 -5.24 35.38
C TYR A 276 10.48 -5.43 36.76
N ASP A 277 11.30 -5.47 37.82
CA ASP A 277 10.84 -5.65 39.20
C ASP A 277 9.86 -4.53 39.59
N THR A 278 10.17 -3.27 39.26
CA THR A 278 9.24 -2.15 39.51
C THR A 278 7.90 -2.29 38.78
N ILE A 279 7.88 -2.80 37.54
CA ILE A 279 6.64 -3.03 36.81
C ILE A 279 5.82 -4.14 37.47
N MET A 280 6.47 -5.22 37.90
CA MET A 280 5.82 -6.34 38.59
C MET A 280 5.29 -5.95 39.98
N ASP A 281 6.05 -5.16 40.74
CA ASP A 281 5.67 -4.69 42.09
C ASP A 281 4.46 -3.73 42.08
N ASN A 282 4.11 -3.18 40.91
CA ASN A 282 2.94 -2.32 40.71
C ASN A 282 1.78 -3.05 40.00
N ASP A 283 1.79 -4.39 39.99
CA ASP A 283 0.73 -5.24 39.40
C ASP A 283 0.37 -4.86 37.96
N ILE A 284 1.36 -4.47 37.16
CA ILE A 284 1.15 -4.13 35.75
C ILE A 284 1.22 -5.41 34.91
N ASP A 285 0.06 -5.80 34.36
CA ASP A 285 -0.02 -6.92 33.42
C ASP A 285 0.56 -6.56 32.04
N PHE A 286 1.31 -7.52 31.50
CA PHE A 286 1.83 -7.52 30.14
C PHE A 286 2.05 -8.96 29.68
N LYS A 287 2.17 -9.19 28.38
CA LYS A 287 2.68 -10.46 27.86
C LYS A 287 4.20 -10.50 27.88
N LYS A 288 4.81 -9.45 27.33
CA LYS A 288 6.25 -9.39 27.08
C LYS A 288 6.80 -7.98 27.17
N ILE A 289 7.96 -7.83 27.79
CA ILE A 289 8.75 -6.60 27.71
C ILE A 289 10.10 -6.91 27.07
N VAL A 290 10.51 -6.07 26.12
CA VAL A 290 11.81 -6.13 25.47
C VAL A 290 12.63 -4.90 25.87
N PHE A 291 13.62 -5.11 26.73
CA PHE A 291 14.59 -4.07 27.07
C PHE A 291 15.66 -3.97 25.99
N VAL A 292 15.98 -2.76 25.58
CA VAL A 292 17.00 -2.48 24.55
C VAL A 292 17.87 -1.31 24.99
N SER A 293 19.18 -1.42 24.83
CA SER A 293 20.14 -0.32 25.05
C SER A 293 21.29 -0.40 24.05
N LYS A 294 21.98 0.73 23.85
CA LYS A 294 23.27 0.75 23.17
C LYS A 294 24.36 0.23 24.11
N GLY A 295 25.15 -0.72 23.64
CA GLY A 295 26.34 -1.23 24.31
C GLY A 295 27.55 -0.32 24.14
N THR A 296 28.51 -0.39 25.05
CA THR A 296 29.79 0.37 25.00
C THR A 296 30.62 0.06 23.75
N THR A 297 30.41 -1.10 23.12
CA THR A 297 31.16 -1.57 21.94
C THR A 297 30.42 -1.37 20.61
N ASN A 298 29.54 -0.36 20.49
CA ASN A 298 28.63 -0.18 19.33
C ASN A 298 27.75 -1.40 19.03
N THR A 299 27.46 -2.19 20.05
CA THR A 299 26.57 -3.34 19.98
C THR A 299 25.18 -2.98 20.51
N THR A 300 24.17 -3.76 20.17
CA THR A 300 22.83 -3.65 20.79
C THR A 300 22.70 -4.70 21.87
N LEU A 301 22.38 -4.25 23.09
CA LEU A 301 22.05 -5.13 24.21
C LEU A 301 20.53 -5.33 24.24
N ARG A 302 20.10 -6.57 24.45
CA ARG A 302 18.67 -6.91 24.43
C ARG A 302 18.35 -8.00 25.45
N ILE A 303 17.38 -7.72 26.30
CA ILE A 303 16.74 -8.70 27.20
C ILE A 303 15.26 -8.77 26.84
N SER A 304 14.69 -9.97 26.83
CA SER A 304 13.27 -10.18 26.58
C SER A 304 12.67 -11.00 27.71
N VAL A 305 11.68 -10.45 28.37
CA VAL A 305 10.97 -11.08 29.49
C VAL A 305 9.51 -11.30 29.12
N THR A 306 8.97 -12.46 29.48
CA THR A 306 7.55 -12.80 29.37
C THR A 306 6.97 -13.04 30.74
N THR A 307 5.69 -12.73 30.96
CA THR A 307 5.01 -13.01 32.24
C THR A 307 5.01 -14.51 32.53
N GLY A 308 5.42 -14.89 33.75
CA GLY A 308 5.53 -16.27 34.20
C GLY A 308 6.11 -16.39 35.63
N PRO A 309 5.87 -17.49 36.35
CA PRO A 309 6.28 -17.63 37.75
C PRO A 309 7.81 -17.75 37.84
N PHE A 310 8.42 -16.82 38.58
CA PHE A 310 9.84 -16.82 38.98
C PHE A 310 10.87 -16.90 37.84
N MET A 311 11.40 -15.73 37.43
CA MET A 311 12.66 -15.69 36.67
C MET A 311 13.85 -15.76 37.62
N LYS A 312 14.36 -16.97 37.88
CA LYS A 312 15.52 -17.18 38.76
C LYS A 312 16.87 -16.71 38.17
N ASP A 313 16.94 -16.41 36.86
CA ASP A 313 18.18 -16.01 36.19
C ASP A 313 17.95 -14.96 35.08
N PHE A 314 17.74 -13.70 35.47
CA PHE A 314 17.58 -12.57 34.55
C PHE A 314 18.79 -12.33 33.63
N PRO A 315 20.06 -12.45 34.10
CA PRO A 315 21.24 -12.35 33.23
C PRO A 315 21.27 -13.33 32.05
N SER A 316 20.77 -14.56 32.23
CA SER A 316 20.71 -15.57 31.15
C SER A 316 19.84 -15.16 29.94
N LEU A 317 18.96 -14.16 30.12
CA LEU A 317 18.07 -13.65 29.07
C LEU A 317 18.74 -12.63 28.15
N LEU A 318 19.97 -12.22 28.45
CA LEU A 318 20.76 -11.34 27.61
C LEU A 318 21.08 -12.05 26.30
N LYS A 319 20.47 -11.58 25.21
CA LYS A 319 20.80 -12.09 23.87
C LYS A 319 22.22 -11.69 23.48
N PRO A 320 22.92 -12.51 22.68
CA PRO A 320 24.23 -12.15 22.16
C PRO A 320 24.18 -10.76 21.48
N PRO A 321 25.18 -9.90 21.71
CA PRO A 321 25.16 -8.54 21.18
C PRO A 321 25.13 -8.55 19.64
N ALA A 322 24.17 -7.84 19.05
CA ALA A 322 24.11 -7.65 17.61
C ALA A 322 24.87 -6.38 17.20
N ILE A 323 25.68 -6.46 16.15
CA ILE A 323 26.41 -5.31 15.59
C ILE A 323 25.39 -4.34 14.97
N TYR A 324 25.56 -3.04 15.21
CA TYR A 324 24.75 -2.00 14.58
C TYR A 324 25.05 -1.94 13.07
N GLY A 325 24.27 -2.61 12.22
CA GLY A 325 24.36 -2.41 10.77
C GLY A 325 23.74 -3.49 9.90
N ILE A 326 23.03 -3.03 8.87
CA ILE A 326 22.57 -3.75 7.66
C ILE A 326 21.26 -4.57 7.84
N ASP A 327 20.14 -3.91 8.15
CA ASP A 327 18.87 -4.06 7.38
C ASP A 327 17.71 -3.12 7.83
N ASN A 328 18.01 -1.96 8.42
CA ASN A 328 16.97 -1.06 8.91
C ASN A 328 16.27 -0.25 7.80
N ARG A 329 16.63 -0.40 6.52
CA ARG A 329 15.91 0.32 5.45
C ARG A 329 14.55 -0.31 5.16
N LEU A 330 14.39 -1.63 5.28
CA LEU A 330 13.10 -2.30 5.13
C LEU A 330 12.21 -2.09 6.37
N PHE A 331 12.79 -2.18 7.58
CA PHE A 331 12.06 -2.01 8.84
C PHE A 331 11.74 -0.55 9.20
N ALA A 332 12.53 0.43 8.75
CA ALA A 332 12.19 1.85 8.92
C ALA A 332 11.08 2.28 7.95
N TYR A 333 11.02 1.70 6.74
CA TYR A 333 9.94 1.97 5.80
C TYR A 333 8.60 1.40 6.27
N LEU A 334 8.61 0.21 6.88
CA LEU A 334 7.41 -0.46 7.41
C LEU A 334 6.92 0.10 8.76
N ASN A 335 7.69 0.95 9.44
CA ASN A 335 7.30 1.61 10.69
C ASN A 335 6.92 3.10 10.51
N GLN A 336 7.02 3.62 9.29
CA GLN A 336 6.67 5.02 8.95
C GLN A 336 5.42 5.15 8.06
N SER A 337 4.70 4.06 7.83
CA SER A 337 3.39 4.06 7.15
C SER A 337 2.29 3.66 8.11
#